data_AF-A0A959JJC0-F1
#
_entry.id   AF-A0A959JJC0-F1
#
_cell.length_a   1.000
_cell.length_b   1.000
_cell.length_c   1.000
_cell.angle_alpha   90.00
_cell.angle_beta   90.00
_cell.angle_gamma   90.00
#
_symmetry.space_group_name_H-M   'P 1'
#
loop_
_entity.id
_entity.type
_entity.pdbx_description
1 polymer ?
#
loop_
_entity_poly.entity_id
_entity_poly.type
_entity_poly.pdbx_seq_one_letter_code
_entity_poly.pdbx_strand_id
1 'polypeptide(L)'
;MLEGAIPLVYFLVKLTALALVIFWLGKYFLRLYFGLRQSSSQRDARQQHSPMKLQAYERLALFCERTSIPQLIFRLNAPGISAKDLTAAILVSIQKEYEHNMSQQIYVSHKLWQIIRLAKDDV
;
A
#
# COMPACT_ATOMS: atom_id res chain seq x y z
N MET A 1 -35.02 64.97 -12.68
CA MET A 1 -33.94 64.32 -11.89
C MET A 1 -33.87 62.79 -12.08
N LEU A 2 -34.90 62.10 -12.58
CA LEU A 2 -34.84 60.63 -12.77
C LEU A 2 -34.17 60.15 -14.08
N GLU A 3 -34.01 60.98 -15.11
CA GLU A 3 -33.44 60.52 -16.41
C GLU A 3 -31.95 60.13 -16.33
N GLY A 4 -31.18 60.71 -15.40
CA GLY A 4 -29.77 60.36 -15.20
C GLY A 4 -29.54 59.07 -14.40
N ALA A 5 -30.57 58.53 -13.74
CA ALA A 5 -30.43 57.34 -12.90
C ALA A 5 -30.45 56.04 -13.71
N ILE A 6 -31.20 56.01 -14.81
CA ILE A 6 -31.34 54.85 -15.71
C ILE A 6 -29.99 54.36 -16.27
N PRO A 7 -29.12 55.23 -16.85
CA PRO A 7 -27.81 54.78 -17.36
C PRO A 7 -26.89 54.30 -16.23
N LEU A 8 -26.98 54.88 -15.04
CA LEU A 8 -26.21 54.50 -13.86
C LEU A 8 -26.60 53.10 -13.36
N VAL A 9 -27.89 52.82 -13.28
CA VAL A 9 -28.41 51.49 -12.89
C VAL A 9 -27.98 50.45 -13.92
N TYR A 10 -28.07 50.75 -15.21
CA TYR A 10 -27.64 49.84 -16.28
C TYR A 10 -26.13 49.52 -16.20
N PHE A 11 -25.30 50.53 -15.92
CA PHE A 11 -23.87 50.35 -15.69
C PHE A 11 -23.59 49.44 -14.48
N LEU A 12 -24.30 49.65 -13.37
CA LEU A 12 -24.16 48.85 -12.16
C LEU A 12 -24.54 47.37 -12.38
N VAL A 13 -25.62 47.12 -13.12
CA VAL A 13 -26.06 45.75 -13.48
C VAL A 13 -25.01 45.05 -14.35
N LYS A 14 -24.39 45.74 -15.32
CA LYS A 14 -23.31 45.15 -16.12
C LYS A 14 -22.07 44.81 -15.29
N LEU A 15 -21.69 45.70 -14.38
CA LEU A 15 -20.53 45.51 -13.51
C LEU A 15 -20.71 44.28 -12.60
N THR A 16 -21.89 44.17 -11.98
CA THR A 16 -22.23 43.03 -11.11
C THR A 16 -22.30 41.71 -11.89
N ALA A 17 -22.89 41.72 -13.09
CA ALA A 17 -22.92 40.54 -13.97
C ALA A 17 -21.50 40.07 -14.34
N LEU A 18 -20.61 40.99 -14.70
CA LEU A 18 -19.21 40.67 -15.03
C LEU A 18 -18.45 40.10 -13.82
N ALA A 19 -18.63 40.70 -12.64
CA ALA A 19 -18.02 40.22 -11.40
C ALA A 19 -18.48 38.80 -11.05
N LEU A 20 -19.76 38.48 -11.25
CA LEU A 20 -20.30 37.13 -11.02
C LEU A 20 -19.70 36.09 -11.97
N VAL A 21 -19.54 36.43 -13.26
CA VAL A 21 -18.92 35.53 -14.24
C VAL A 21 -17.46 35.24 -13.88
N ILE A 22 -16.70 36.28 -13.51
CA ILE A 22 -15.30 36.13 -13.10
C ILE A 22 -15.20 35.27 -11.83
N PHE A 23 -16.07 35.51 -10.84
CA PHE A 23 -16.10 34.72 -9.61
C PHE A 23 -16.42 33.25 -9.89
N TRP A 24 -17.38 32.98 -10.78
CA TRP A 24 -17.79 31.62 -11.12
C TRP A 24 -16.69 30.86 -11.87
N LEU A 25 -16.05 31.50 -12.85
CA LEU A 25 -14.89 30.96 -13.56
C LEU A 25 -13.71 30.70 -12.62
N GLY A 26 -13.39 31.64 -11.73
CA GLY A 26 -12.35 31.48 -10.72
C GLY A 26 -12.62 30.27 -9.82
N LYS A 27 -13.86 30.11 -9.34
CA LYS A 27 -14.28 28.96 -8.53
C LYS A 27 -14.20 27.64 -9.30
N TYR A 28 -14.59 27.63 -10.57
CA TYR A 28 -14.48 26.46 -11.45
C TYR A 28 -13.01 26.04 -11.63
N PHE A 29 -12.14 26.99 -11.97
CA PHE A 29 -10.70 26.75 -12.11
C PHE A 29 -10.05 26.29 -10.80
N LEU A 30 -10.43 26.88 -9.65
CA LEU A 30 -9.94 26.44 -8.34
C LEU A 30 -10.34 24.98 -8.08
N ARG A 31 -11.60 24.62 -8.29
CA ARG A 31 -12.08 23.24 -8.11
C ARG A 31 -11.35 22.27 -9.03
N LEU A 32 -11.09 22.66 -10.27
CA LEU A 32 -10.34 21.84 -11.22
C LEU A 32 -8.89 21.63 -10.76
N TYR A 33 -8.20 22.70 -10.35
CA TYR A 33 -6.82 22.63 -9.88
C TYR A 33 -6.67 21.83 -8.58
N PHE A 34 -7.56 22.04 -7.61
CA PHE A 34 -7.54 21.31 -6.34
C PHE A 34 -7.98 19.84 -6.49
N GLY A 35 -8.98 19.55 -7.33
CA GLY A 35 -9.44 18.19 -7.59
C GLY A 35 -8.37 17.30 -8.23
N LEU A 36 -7.57 17.86 -9.15
CA LEU A 36 -6.45 17.15 -9.79
C LEU A 36 -5.33 16.85 -8.79
N ARG A 37 -4.96 17.81 -7.92
CA ARG A 37 -3.92 17.64 -6.89
C ARG A 37 -4.30 16.63 -5.80
N GLN A 38 -5.57 16.60 -5.39
CA GLN A 38 -6.03 15.65 -4.37
C GLN A 38 -5.97 14.21 -4.88
N SER A 39 -6.29 14.01 -6.16
CA SER A 39 -6.21 12.70 -6.82
C SER A 39 -4.77 12.22 -7.03
N SER A 40 -3.81 13.10 -7.34
CA SER A 40 -2.40 12.69 -7.47
C SER A 40 -1.80 12.30 -6.12
N SER A 41 -2.00 13.10 -5.07
CA SER A 41 -1.44 12.80 -3.75
C SER A 41 -1.96 11.48 -3.14
N GLN A 42 -3.24 11.15 -3.33
CA GLN A 42 -3.76 9.84 -2.92
C GLN A 42 -3.24 8.68 -3.77
N ARG A 43 -3.01 8.92 -5.07
CA ARG A 43 -2.44 7.89 -5.97
C ARG A 43 -0.99 7.59 -5.61
N ASP A 44 -0.18 8.62 -5.33
CA ASP A 44 1.22 8.48 -4.94
C ASP A 44 1.34 7.75 -3.59
N ALA A 45 0.51 8.09 -2.60
CA ALA A 45 0.47 7.40 -1.32
C ALA A 45 0.05 5.92 -1.46
N ARG A 46 -0.96 5.62 -2.30
CA ARG A 46 -1.37 4.24 -2.59
C ARG A 46 -0.28 3.46 -3.34
N GLN A 47 0.42 4.10 -4.27
CA GLN A 47 1.52 3.49 -5.00
C GLN A 47 2.75 3.23 -4.14
N GLN A 48 3.05 4.06 -3.13
CA GLN A 48 4.20 3.82 -2.24
C GLN A 48 3.99 2.68 -1.25
N HIS A 49 2.75 2.47 -0.77
CA HIS A 49 2.44 1.36 0.15
C HIS A 49 2.22 0.01 -0.57
N SER A 50 1.89 0.02 -1.87
CA SER A 50 1.69 -1.19 -2.65
C SER A 50 2.93 -2.09 -2.82
N PRO A 51 4.14 -1.58 -3.15
CA PRO A 51 5.30 -2.42 -3.44
C PRO A 51 5.80 -3.17 -2.21
N MET A 52 5.82 -2.51 -1.03
CA MET A 52 6.27 -3.17 0.21
C MET A 52 5.33 -4.31 0.63
N LYS A 53 4.01 -4.14 0.41
CA LYS A 53 3.04 -5.22 0.62
C LYS A 53 3.25 -6.37 -0.34
N LEU A 54 3.41 -6.07 -1.64
CA LEU A 54 3.67 -7.10 -2.65
C LEU A 54 4.95 -7.90 -2.32
N GLN A 55 6.03 -7.20 -2.01
CA GLN A 55 7.30 -7.79 -1.61
C GLN A 55 7.17 -8.65 -0.34
N ALA A 56 6.36 -8.21 0.64
CA ALA A 56 6.08 -9.01 1.83
C ALA A 56 5.35 -10.31 1.48
N TYR A 57 4.37 -10.28 0.58
CA TYR A 57 3.68 -11.50 0.11
C TYR A 57 4.62 -12.45 -0.64
N GLU A 58 5.50 -11.93 -1.50
CA GLU A 58 6.52 -12.74 -2.19
C GLU A 58 7.46 -13.44 -1.19
N ARG A 59 7.93 -12.70 -0.19
CA ARG A 59 8.79 -13.25 0.87
C ARG A 59 8.10 -14.34 1.68
N LEU A 60 6.82 -14.16 2.03
CA LEU A 60 6.05 -15.18 2.73
C LEU A 60 5.75 -16.40 1.85
N ALA A 61 5.54 -16.23 0.55
CA ALA A 61 5.40 -17.34 -0.38
C ALA A 61 6.71 -18.15 -0.47
N LEU A 62 7.86 -17.47 -0.59
CA LEU A 62 9.18 -18.09 -0.57
C LEU A 62 9.48 -18.80 0.76
N PHE A 63 9.04 -18.23 1.88
CA PHE A 63 9.12 -18.89 3.19
C PHE A 63 8.39 -20.23 3.16
N CYS A 64 7.15 -20.28 2.70
CA CYS A 64 6.40 -21.54 2.61
C CYS A 64 7.07 -22.58 1.71
N GLU A 65 7.65 -22.16 0.58
CA GLU A 65 8.39 -23.04 -0.31
C GLU A 65 9.65 -23.60 0.38
N ARG A 66 10.44 -22.73 1.03
CA ARG A 66 11.71 -23.07 1.67
C ARG A 66 11.55 -23.92 2.92
N THR A 67 10.47 -23.74 3.67
CA THR A 67 10.13 -24.50 4.87
C THR A 67 9.53 -25.88 4.55
N SER A 68 9.33 -26.23 3.27
CA SER A 68 8.80 -27.55 2.92
C SER A 68 9.79 -28.68 3.28
N ILE A 69 9.29 -29.69 4.00
CA ILE A 69 10.06 -30.86 4.46
C ILE A 69 10.88 -31.51 3.32
N PRO A 70 10.32 -31.78 2.12
CA PRO A 70 11.09 -32.44 1.06
C PRO A 70 12.30 -31.62 0.61
N GLN A 71 12.17 -30.30 0.51
CA GLN A 71 13.27 -29.43 0.10
C GLN A 71 14.31 -29.26 1.20
N LEU A 72 13.90 -29.25 2.47
CA LEU A 72 14.82 -29.18 3.60
C LEU A 72 15.64 -30.47 3.73
N ILE A 73 15.00 -31.64 3.61
CA ILE A 73 15.71 -32.93 3.60
C ILE A 73 16.72 -32.96 2.46
N PHE A 74 16.34 -32.58 1.24
CA PHE A 74 17.26 -32.58 0.11
C PHE A 74 18.47 -31.65 0.31
N ARG A 75 18.27 -30.47 0.92
CA ARG A 75 19.33 -29.48 1.15
C ARG A 75 20.24 -29.78 2.33
N LEU A 76 19.69 -30.36 3.39
CA LEU A 76 20.39 -30.57 4.68
C LEU A 76 20.93 -31.98 4.85
N ASN A 77 20.52 -32.92 3.99
CA ASN A 77 21.05 -34.28 4.02
C ASN A 77 22.51 -34.30 3.55
N ALA A 78 23.38 -34.81 4.41
CA ALA A 78 24.81 -34.96 4.16
C ALA A 78 25.23 -36.41 4.43
N PRO A 79 26.23 -36.95 3.71
CA PRO A 79 26.71 -38.31 3.94
C PRO A 79 27.18 -38.48 5.39
N GLY A 80 26.62 -39.48 6.09
CA GLY A 80 26.94 -39.77 7.49
C GLY A 80 26.12 -39.00 8.53
N ILE A 81 25.16 -38.15 8.13
CA ILE A 81 24.27 -37.46 9.08
C ILE A 81 23.33 -38.47 9.77
N SER A 82 23.19 -38.36 11.09
CA SER A 82 22.19 -39.16 11.81
C SER A 82 20.79 -38.57 11.61
N ALA A 83 19.75 -39.39 11.74
CA ALA A 83 18.36 -38.91 11.67
C ALA A 83 18.06 -37.83 12.73
N LYS A 84 18.68 -37.92 13.90
CA LYS A 84 18.53 -36.93 14.98
C LYS A 84 19.16 -35.59 14.59
N ASP A 85 20.36 -35.62 14.04
CA ASP A 85 21.07 -34.40 13.64
C ASP A 85 20.39 -33.72 12.45
N LEU A 86 19.87 -34.51 11.49
CA LEU A 86 19.08 -33.98 10.39
C LEU A 86 17.81 -33.28 10.89
N THR A 87 17.09 -33.89 11.84
CA THR A 87 15.88 -33.30 12.43
C THR A 87 16.19 -31.99 13.15
N ALA A 88 17.28 -31.96 13.93
CA ALA A 88 17.73 -30.73 14.59
C ALA A 88 18.12 -29.64 13.57
N ALA A 89 18.83 -30.00 12.50
CA ALA A 89 19.20 -29.08 11.43
C ALA A 89 17.98 -28.49 10.70
N ILE A 90 16.95 -29.31 10.45
CA ILE A 90 15.68 -28.88 9.87
C ILE A 90 15.02 -27.84 10.77
N LEU A 91 14.84 -28.14 12.07
CA LEU A 91 14.20 -27.25 13.02
C LEU A 91 14.92 -25.89 13.12
N VAL A 92 16.25 -25.91 13.19
CA VAL A 92 17.08 -24.69 13.22
C VAL A 92 16.92 -23.89 11.92
N SER A 93 16.89 -24.57 10.77
CA SER A 93 16.71 -23.90 9.47
C SER A 93 15.34 -23.22 9.37
N ILE A 94 14.28 -23.88 9.82
CA ILE A 94 12.91 -23.33 9.84
C ILE A 94 12.85 -22.08 10.73
N GLN A 95 13.40 -22.18 11.95
CA GLN A 95 13.42 -21.07 12.89
C GLN A 95 14.17 -19.85 12.32
N LYS A 96 15.32 -20.08 11.69
CA LYS A 96 16.12 -19.02 11.07
C LYS A 96 15.38 -18.33 9.92
N GLU A 97 14.72 -19.09 9.05
CA GLU A 97 13.95 -18.52 7.94
C GLU A 97 12.73 -17.74 8.44
N TYR A 98 12.09 -18.22 9.52
CA TYR A 98 10.98 -17.52 10.18
C TYR A 98 11.44 -16.18 10.78
N GLU A 99 12.54 -16.16 11.53
CA GLU A 99 13.11 -14.94 12.10
C GLU A 99 13.47 -13.92 11.02
N HIS A 100 14.02 -14.38 9.89
CA HIS A 100 14.32 -13.53 8.74
C HIS A 100 13.06 -12.86 8.16
N ASN A 101 11.94 -13.58 8.13
CA ASN A 101 10.67 -13.11 7.58
C ASN A 101 9.74 -12.46 8.63
N MET A 102 10.10 -12.46 9.91
CA MET A 102 9.25 -11.91 10.99
C MET A 102 8.92 -10.44 10.82
N SER A 103 9.82 -9.67 10.21
CA SER A 103 9.59 -8.25 9.89
C SER A 103 8.44 -8.04 8.90
N GLN A 104 8.07 -9.05 8.10
CA GLN A 104 7.00 -8.93 7.11
C GLN A 104 5.60 -8.84 7.74
N GLN A 105 5.44 -9.19 9.02
CA GLN A 105 4.17 -9.15 9.74
C GLN A 105 3.50 -7.76 9.72
N ILE A 106 4.28 -6.68 9.64
CA ILE A 106 3.75 -5.30 9.64
C ILE A 106 3.10 -4.91 8.30
N TYR A 107 3.38 -5.65 7.22
CA TYR A 107 2.91 -5.35 5.87
C TYR A 107 1.73 -6.22 5.44
N VAL A 108 1.40 -7.28 6.19
CA VAL A 108 0.34 -8.23 5.84
C VAL A 108 -0.82 -8.19 6.85
N SER A 109 -1.94 -8.80 6.48
CA SER A 109 -3.07 -8.91 7.39
C SER A 109 -2.74 -9.79 8.60
N HIS A 110 -3.32 -9.46 9.76
CA HIS A 110 -3.17 -10.26 10.98
C HIS A 110 -3.59 -11.73 10.78
N LYS A 111 -4.68 -11.96 10.03
CA LYS A 111 -5.16 -13.30 9.68
C LYS A 111 -4.11 -14.10 8.89
N LEU A 112 -3.49 -13.50 7.88
CA LEU A 112 -2.43 -14.18 7.12
C LEU A 112 -1.24 -14.51 8.03
N TRP A 113 -0.83 -13.57 8.87
CA TRP A 113 0.27 -13.80 9.80
C TRP A 113 0.00 -14.96 10.77
N GLN A 114 -1.23 -15.06 11.29
CA GLN A 114 -1.64 -16.21 12.11
C GLN A 114 -1.53 -17.54 11.35
N ILE A 115 -1.94 -17.58 10.08
CA ILE A 115 -1.82 -18.77 9.24
C ILE A 115 -0.36 -19.17 9.06
N ILE A 116 0.54 -18.20 8.80
CA ILE A 116 1.98 -18.46 8.67
C ILE A 116 2.56 -19.04 9.96
N ARG A 117 2.14 -18.52 11.11
CA ARG A 117 2.58 -19.03 12.42
C ARG A 117 2.12 -20.48 12.64
N LEU A 118 0.85 -20.77 12.36
CA LEU A 118 0.31 -22.14 12.43
C LEU A 118 1.07 -23.07 11.49
N ALA A 119 1.28 -22.67 10.24
CA ALA A 119 2.02 -23.46 9.27
C ALA A 119 3.48 -23.74 9.67
N LYS A 120 4.10 -22.88 10.48
CA LYS A 120 5.45 -23.09 11.04
C LYS A 120 5.44 -24.00 12.26
N ASP A 121 4.37 -24.01 13.04
CA ASP A 121 4.23 -24.85 14.24
C ASP A 121 3.74 -26.28 13.90
N ASP A 122 3.08 -26.47 12.75
CA ASP A 122 2.59 -27.76 12.25
C ASP A 122 3.68 -28.63 11.56
N VAL A 123 4.89 -28.10 11.37
CA VAL A 123 6.04 -28.79 10.74
C VAL A 123 6.93 -29.42 11.80
#